data_AF-A0A922XSK7-F1
#
_entry.id   AF-A0A922XSK7-F1
#
_cell.length_a   1.000
_cell.length_b   1.000
_cell.length_c   1.000
_cell.angle_alpha   90.00
_cell.angle_beta   90.00
_cell.angle_gamma   90.00
#
_symmetry.space_group_name_H-M   'P 1'
#
loop_
_entity.id
_entity.type
_entity.pdbx_description
1 polymer ?
#
loop_
_entity_poly.entity_id
_entity_poly.type
_entity_poly.pdbx_seq_one_letter_code
_entity_poly.pdbx_strand_id
1 'polypeptide(L)'
;MKYKFRKRILQIPSARTSRSWMKRIRFKSHHNLSLYRFVKIFIHNIQEDEIMDRANGVAYNFILAIFPTIIFLFTLIPYITPYFPEITTQSIMEFLSELMPPSMYEVISSTVLDIVNNQRGGLLTFGFIFALYLATNGMMALMRAFNACYRTV
;
A
#
# COMPACT_ATOMS: atom_id res chain seq x y z
N MET A 1 -19.92 14.33 20.16
CA MET A 1 -18.63 13.78 20.68
C MET A 1 -17.37 14.62 20.38
N LYS A 2 -17.33 15.43 19.30
CA LYS A 2 -16.16 16.23 18.86
C LYS A 2 -15.60 17.27 19.89
N TYR A 3 -16.42 17.80 20.82
CA TYR A 3 -16.00 18.85 21.76
C TYR A 3 -15.12 18.36 22.93
N LYS A 4 -15.37 17.15 23.47
CA LYS A 4 -14.59 16.59 24.61
C LYS A 4 -13.14 16.28 24.22
N PHE A 5 -12.94 15.76 23.01
CA PHE A 5 -11.61 15.36 22.51
C PHE A 5 -10.68 16.57 22.28
N ARG A 6 -11.24 17.68 21.79
CA ARG A 6 -10.51 18.93 21.53
C ARG A 6 -9.93 19.55 22.81
N LYS A 7 -10.66 19.44 23.93
CA LYS A 7 -10.18 19.90 25.25
C LYS A 7 -9.06 19.02 25.80
N ARG A 8 -9.10 17.71 25.59
CA ARG A 8 -8.04 16.77 26.03
C ARG A 8 -6.73 16.97 25.28
N ILE A 9 -6.76 17.16 23.95
CA ILE A 9 -5.55 17.39 23.16
C ILE A 9 -4.87 18.72 23.53
N LEU A 10 -5.64 19.75 23.89
CA LEU A 10 -5.11 21.05 24.32
C LEU A 10 -4.53 21.05 25.74
N GLN A 11 -4.75 20.00 26.55
CA GLN A 11 -4.15 19.87 27.87
C GLN A 11 -2.67 19.46 27.79
N ILE A 12 -2.26 18.80 26.71
CA ILE A 12 -0.88 18.34 26.50
C ILE A 12 0.05 19.57 26.31
N PRO A 13 1.14 19.70 27.08
CA PRO A 13 2.06 20.84 26.99
C PRO A 13 2.68 20.99 25.59
N SER A 14 3.08 19.88 24.97
CA SER A 14 3.68 19.85 23.63
C SER A 14 2.73 20.36 22.54
N ALA A 15 1.43 20.07 22.65
CA ALA A 15 0.42 20.53 21.71
C ALA A 15 0.23 22.06 21.76
N ARG A 16 0.42 22.68 22.95
CA ARG A 16 0.34 24.14 23.12
C ARG A 16 1.56 24.84 22.53
N THR A 17 2.75 24.32 22.79
CA THR A 17 4.02 24.86 22.23
C THR A 17 4.08 24.71 20.72
N SER A 18 3.67 23.55 20.19
CA SER A 18 3.62 23.32 18.75
C SER A 18 2.61 24.26 18.06
N ARG A 19 1.44 24.49 18.68
CA ARG A 19 0.45 25.46 18.18
C ARG A 19 0.97 26.90 18.16
N SER A 20 1.72 27.32 19.18
CA SER A 20 2.26 28.69 19.23
C SER A 20 3.39 28.88 18.20
N TRP A 21 4.25 27.88 18.00
CA TRP A 21 5.29 27.88 16.97
C TRP A 21 4.70 27.91 15.55
N MET A 22 3.73 27.05 15.25
CA MET A 22 3.04 27.01 13.95
C MET A 22 2.27 28.31 13.61
N LYS A 23 1.90 29.12 14.61
CA LYS A 23 1.27 30.42 14.36
C LYS A 23 2.29 31.51 14.00
N ARG A 24 3.56 31.36 14.39
CA ARG A 24 4.65 32.30 14.08
C ARG A 24 5.10 32.19 12.62
N ILE A 25 5.05 30.98 12.07
CA ILE A 25 5.34 30.73 10.65
C ILE A 25 4.13 31.20 9.82
N ARG A 26 4.28 32.36 9.18
CA ARG A 26 3.30 32.95 8.26
C ARG A 26 3.85 32.91 6.85
N PHE A 27 3.00 32.57 5.89
CA PHE A 27 3.40 32.57 4.49
C PHE A 27 3.53 34.00 3.99
N LYS A 28 4.72 34.37 3.48
CA LYS A 28 5.03 35.73 2.98
C LYS A 28 4.09 36.16 1.84
N SER A 29 3.56 35.21 1.07
CA SER A 29 2.65 35.47 -0.05
C SER A 29 1.18 35.69 0.36
N HIS A 30 0.72 35.11 1.48
CA HIS A 30 -0.67 35.21 1.93
C HIS A 30 -0.72 35.63 3.39
N HIS A 31 -0.75 36.94 3.64
CA HIS A 31 -0.65 37.52 4.98
C HIS A 31 -1.70 36.99 5.98
N ASN A 32 -2.85 36.46 5.52
CA ASN A 32 -3.90 35.90 6.38
C ASN A 32 -3.80 34.39 6.67
N LEU A 33 -2.74 33.71 6.22
CA LEU A 33 -2.53 32.27 6.43
C LEU A 33 -1.28 31.99 7.27
N SER A 34 -1.49 31.55 8.51
CA SER A 34 -0.46 30.89 9.30
C SER A 34 -0.41 29.40 8.99
N LEU A 35 0.74 28.76 9.21
CA LEU A 35 0.89 27.31 9.04
C LEU A 35 -0.18 26.53 9.83
N TYR A 36 -0.51 26.97 11.05
CA TYR A 36 -1.61 26.40 11.82
C TYR A 36 -2.96 26.46 11.10
N ARG A 37 -3.29 27.59 10.45
CA ARG A 37 -4.57 27.74 9.72
C ARG A 37 -4.57 26.89 8.46
N PHE A 38 -3.45 26.85 7.73
CA PHE A 38 -3.28 25.99 6.57
C PHE A 38 -3.50 24.51 6.94
N VAL A 39 -2.77 23.98 7.93
CA VAL A 39 -2.90 22.58 8.38
C VAL A 39 -4.33 22.29 8.84
N LYS A 40 -4.98 23.23 9.53
CA LYS A 40 -6.37 23.06 9.95
C LYS A 40 -7.33 22.94 8.75
N ILE A 41 -7.17 23.78 7.72
CA ILE A 41 -7.99 23.74 6.51
C ILE A 41 -7.69 22.45 5.73
N PHE A 42 -6.42 22.08 5.61
CA PHE A 42 -5.97 20.87 4.93
C PHE A 42 -6.57 19.60 5.55
N ILE A 43 -6.47 19.44 6.87
CA ILE A 43 -7.07 18.28 7.57
C ILE A 43 -8.60 18.29 7.43
N HIS A 44 -9.23 19.47 7.45
CA HIS A 44 -10.68 19.56 7.24
C HIS A 44 -11.07 19.09 5.84
N ASN A 45 -10.37 19.53 4.80
CA ASN A 45 -10.64 19.11 3.43
C ASN A 45 -10.37 17.61 3.23
N ILE A 46 -9.29 17.05 3.81
CA ILE A 46 -9.04 15.58 3.78
C ILE A 46 -10.24 14.80 4.32
N GLN A 47 -10.91 15.31 5.36
CA GLN A 47 -12.07 14.66 5.97
C GLN A 47 -13.33 14.86 5.13
N GLU A 48 -13.56 16.05 4.60
CA GLU A 48 -14.72 16.34 3.73
C GLU A 48 -14.65 15.58 2.39
N ASP A 49 -13.45 15.39 1.84
CA ASP A 49 -13.23 14.67 0.59
C ASP A 49 -13.13 13.13 0.79
N GLU A 50 -13.38 12.63 2.01
CA GLU A 50 -13.35 11.21 2.38
C GLU A 50 -12.07 10.49 1.91
N ILE A 51 -10.93 11.19 1.90
CA ILE A 51 -9.68 10.70 1.31
C ILE A 51 -9.21 9.42 2.01
N MET A 52 -9.45 9.31 3.32
CA MET A 52 -9.07 8.12 4.08
C MET A 52 -9.85 6.88 3.62
N ASP A 53 -11.16 7.00 3.42
CA ASP A 53 -12.00 5.88 2.99
C ASP A 53 -11.65 5.44 1.56
N ARG A 54 -11.36 6.41 0.69
CA ARG A 54 -10.87 6.14 -0.67
C ARG A 54 -9.50 5.46 -0.66
N ALA A 55 -8.57 5.94 0.15
CA ALA A 55 -7.24 5.35 0.30
C ALA A 55 -7.34 3.91 0.84
N ASN A 56 -8.22 3.66 1.80
CA ASN A 56 -8.50 2.31 2.30
C ASN A 56 -9.03 1.39 1.19
N GLY A 57 -9.98 1.88 0.38
CA GLY A 57 -10.51 1.13 -0.77
C GLY A 57 -9.43 0.79 -1.81
N VAL A 58 -8.54 1.75 -2.11
CA VAL A 58 -7.40 1.53 -3.01
C VAL A 58 -6.45 0.49 -2.43
N ALA A 59 -6.04 0.63 -1.16
CA ALA A 59 -5.15 -0.30 -0.49
C ALA A 59 -5.72 -1.73 -0.45
N TYR A 60 -7.01 -1.87 -0.17
CA TYR A 60 -7.70 -3.16 -0.18
C TYR A 60 -7.61 -3.85 -1.55
N ASN A 61 -7.91 -3.13 -2.65
CA ASN A 61 -7.83 -3.70 -4.00
C ASN A 61 -6.41 -4.12 -4.36
N PHE A 62 -5.39 -3.35 -3.98
CA PHE A 62 -3.99 -3.73 -4.22
C PHE A 62 -3.57 -4.96 -3.39
N ILE A 63 -3.95 -5.03 -2.12
CA ILE A 63 -3.67 -6.20 -1.27
C ILE A 63 -4.28 -7.46 -1.87
N LEU A 64 -5.52 -7.38 -2.38
CA LEU A 64 -6.15 -8.51 -3.08
C LEU A 64 -5.36 -8.94 -4.33
N ALA A 65 -4.80 -8.00 -5.09
CA ALA A 65 -4.02 -8.30 -6.28
C ALA A 65 -2.64 -8.91 -5.99
N ILE A 66 -2.04 -8.61 -4.83
CA ILE A 66 -0.69 -9.08 -4.47
C ILE A 66 -0.62 -10.61 -4.44
N PHE A 67 -1.58 -11.29 -3.80
CA PHE A 67 -1.49 -12.74 -3.62
C PHE A 67 -1.50 -13.51 -4.96
N PRO A 68 -2.46 -13.30 -5.89
CA PRO A 68 -2.43 -13.99 -7.17
C PRO A 68 -1.23 -13.59 -8.03
N THR A 69 -0.75 -12.35 -7.89
CA THR A 69 0.46 -11.90 -8.58
C THR A 69 1.69 -12.67 -8.11
N ILE A 70 1.88 -12.86 -6.80
CA ILE A 70 2.99 -13.65 -6.27
C ILE A 70 2.93 -15.11 -6.76
N ILE A 71 1.73 -15.72 -6.70
CA ILE A 71 1.54 -17.08 -7.19
C ILE A 71 1.89 -17.18 -8.67
N PHE A 72 1.38 -16.26 -9.49
CA PHE A 72 1.71 -16.17 -10.91
C PHE A 72 3.23 -16.07 -11.13
N LEU A 73 3.91 -15.16 -10.42
CA LEU A 73 5.35 -14.99 -10.53
C LEU A 73 6.13 -16.25 -10.17
N PHE A 74 5.77 -16.95 -9.08
CA PHE A 74 6.44 -18.20 -8.71
C PHE A 74 6.19 -19.32 -9.71
N THR A 75 4.95 -19.44 -10.21
CA THR A 75 4.63 -20.44 -11.24
C THR A 75 5.28 -20.15 -12.59
N LEU A 76 5.69 -18.90 -12.84
CA LEU A 76 6.41 -18.50 -14.05
C LEU A 76 7.89 -18.94 -14.02
N ILE A 77 8.50 -19.01 -12.83
CA ILE A 77 9.92 -19.35 -12.65
C ILE A 77 10.34 -20.62 -13.42
N PRO A 78 9.71 -21.80 -13.25
CA PRO A 78 10.14 -23.02 -13.96
C PRO A 78 10.03 -22.94 -15.49
N TYR A 79 9.28 -21.97 -16.03
CA TYR A 79 9.20 -21.73 -17.47
C TYR A 79 10.33 -20.82 -17.96
N ILE A 80 10.86 -19.93 -17.12
CA ILE A 80 11.94 -19.00 -17.49
C ILE A 80 13.33 -19.52 -17.13
N THR A 81 13.48 -20.36 -16.10
CA THR A 81 14.77 -20.92 -15.67
C THR A 81 15.61 -21.52 -16.81
N PRO A 82 15.04 -22.23 -17.80
CA PRO A 82 15.82 -22.72 -18.95
C PRO A 82 16.52 -21.62 -19.76
N TYR A 83 16.02 -20.38 -19.71
CA TYR A 83 16.57 -19.21 -20.40
C TYR A 83 17.48 -18.35 -19.49
N PHE A 84 17.39 -18.53 -18.17
CA PHE A 84 18.11 -17.74 -17.17
C PHE A 84 18.81 -18.66 -16.16
N PRO A 85 20.00 -19.21 -16.48
CA PRO A 85 20.69 -20.20 -15.66
C PRO A 85 21.17 -19.66 -14.30
N GLU A 86 21.22 -18.35 -14.12
CA GLU A 86 21.54 -17.70 -12.83
C GLU A 86 20.40 -17.85 -11.81
N ILE A 87 19.17 -18.08 -12.26
CA ILE A 87 17.99 -18.21 -11.40
C ILE A 87 17.82 -19.69 -11.04
N THR A 88 18.50 -20.12 -9.99
CA THR A 88 18.37 -21.49 -9.46
C THR A 88 17.30 -21.58 -8.38
N THR A 89 16.69 -22.76 -8.23
CA THR A 89 15.77 -23.05 -7.11
C THR A 89 16.42 -22.76 -5.77
N GLN A 90 17.71 -23.10 -5.61
CA GLN A 90 18.45 -22.87 -4.37
C GLN A 90 18.53 -21.39 -4.03
N SER A 91 18.89 -20.54 -5.01
CA SER A 91 18.96 -19.08 -4.82
C SER A 91 17.62 -18.47 -4.41
N ILE A 92 16.51 -19.00 -4.95
CA ILE A 92 15.16 -18.56 -4.59
C ILE A 92 14.82 -18.95 -3.15
N MET A 93 15.13 -20.19 -2.76
CA MET A 93 14.85 -20.67 -1.41
C MET A 93 15.70 -19.94 -0.35
N GLU A 94 16.97 -19.68 -0.66
CA GLU A 94 17.86 -18.87 0.19
C GLU A 94 17.31 -17.45 0.37
N PHE A 95 16.94 -16.78 -0.73
CA PHE A 95 16.31 -15.46 -0.68
C PHE A 95 15.04 -15.44 0.19
N LEU A 96 14.18 -16.46 0.08
CA LEU A 96 12.98 -16.56 0.91
C LEU A 96 13.30 -16.79 2.39
N SER A 97 14.35 -17.56 2.69
CA SER A 97 14.80 -17.80 4.06
C SER A 97 15.37 -16.55 4.74
N GLU A 98 16.01 -15.65 3.97
CA GLU A 98 16.54 -14.39 4.48
C GLU A 98 15.47 -13.32 4.70
N LEU A 99 14.43 -13.31 3.86
CA LEU A 99 13.35 -12.33 3.93
C LEU A 99 12.28 -12.64 4.99
N MET A 100 12.10 -13.91 5.35
CA MET A 100 10.99 -14.34 6.21
C MET A 100 11.45 -14.77 7.60
N PRO A 101 10.60 -14.56 8.62
CA PRO A 101 10.79 -15.21 9.92
C PRO A 101 10.83 -16.74 9.78
N PRO A 102 11.64 -17.45 10.60
CA PRO A 102 11.81 -18.90 10.49
C PRO A 102 10.48 -19.68 10.54
N SER A 103 9.56 -19.28 11.42
CA SER A 103 8.26 -19.91 11.58
C SER A 103 7.37 -19.82 10.33
N MET A 104 7.52 -18.77 9.52
CA MET A 104 6.77 -18.63 8.27
C MET A 104 7.43 -19.44 7.15
N TYR A 105 8.75 -19.45 7.10
CA TYR A 105 9.50 -20.23 6.12
C TYR A 105 9.24 -21.74 6.26
N GLU A 106 9.22 -22.26 7.49
CA GLU A 106 8.89 -23.67 7.76
C GLU A 106 7.52 -24.08 7.21
N VAL A 107 6.54 -23.17 7.24
CA VAL A 107 5.17 -23.45 6.78
C VAL A 107 5.08 -23.47 5.25
N ILE A 108 5.78 -22.58 4.55
CA ILE A 108 5.55 -22.37 3.11
C ILE A 108 6.64 -22.96 2.21
N SER A 109 7.83 -23.25 2.75
CA SER A 109 9.01 -23.68 1.97
C SER A 109 8.73 -24.88 1.07
N SER A 110 8.06 -25.90 1.59
CA SER A 110 7.70 -27.11 0.81
C SER A 110 6.80 -26.79 -0.39
N THR A 111 5.85 -25.88 -0.22
CA THR A 111 4.92 -25.45 -1.27
C THR A 111 5.64 -24.63 -2.33
N VAL A 112 6.50 -23.69 -1.90
CA VAL A 112 7.26 -22.86 -2.85
C VAL A 112 8.27 -23.72 -3.63
N LEU A 113 8.98 -24.62 -2.96
CA LEU A 113 9.94 -25.53 -3.60
C LEU A 113 9.27 -26.39 -4.66
N ASP A 114 8.07 -26.89 -4.40
CA ASP A 114 7.29 -27.64 -5.38
C ASP A 114 6.84 -26.77 -6.57
N ILE A 115 6.35 -25.55 -6.34
CA ILE A 115 5.91 -24.64 -7.41
C ILE A 115 7.08 -24.19 -8.29
N VAL A 116 8.26 -23.97 -7.70
CA VAL A 116 9.44 -23.49 -8.43
C VAL A 116 10.11 -24.60 -9.23
N ASN A 117 10.04 -25.85 -8.78
CA ASN A 117 10.65 -26.99 -9.48
C ASN A 117 9.73 -27.60 -10.55
N ASN A 118 8.42 -27.44 -10.44
CA ASN A 118 7.45 -28.10 -11.32
C ASN A 118 6.64 -27.11 -12.15
N GLN A 119 6.55 -27.35 -13.46
CA GLN A 119 5.70 -26.56 -14.35
C GLN A 119 4.22 -26.82 -14.08
N ARG A 120 3.57 -25.89 -13.37
CA ARG A 120 2.14 -25.95 -13.04
C ARG A 120 1.33 -25.03 -13.95
N GLY A 121 1.08 -25.47 -15.19
CA GLY A 121 0.39 -24.66 -16.21
C GLY A 121 -0.99 -24.14 -15.79
N GLY A 122 -1.80 -24.97 -15.12
CA GLY A 122 -3.11 -24.55 -14.61
C GLY A 122 -3.02 -23.42 -13.58
N LEU A 123 -2.04 -23.48 -12.66
CA LEU A 123 -1.80 -22.40 -11.70
C LEU A 123 -1.25 -21.15 -12.37
N LEU A 124 -0.37 -21.29 -13.37
CA LEU A 124 0.17 -20.17 -14.13
C LEU A 124 -0.95 -19.38 -14.82
N THR A 125 -1.80 -20.06 -15.59
CA THR A 125 -2.87 -19.40 -16.35
C THR A 125 -3.93 -18.81 -15.41
N PHE A 126 -4.37 -19.56 -14.40
CA PHE A 126 -5.35 -19.06 -13.44
C PHE A 126 -4.81 -17.87 -12.65
N GLY A 127 -3.58 -18.00 -12.15
CA GLY A 127 -2.87 -16.93 -11.44
C GLY A 127 -2.70 -15.69 -12.30
N PHE A 128 -2.30 -15.84 -13.56
CA PHE A 128 -2.17 -14.73 -14.50
C PHE A 128 -3.48 -13.98 -14.70
N ILE A 129 -4.59 -14.70 -14.99
CA ILE A 129 -5.89 -14.07 -15.23
C ILE A 129 -6.38 -13.34 -13.98
N PHE A 130 -6.27 -13.97 -12.80
CA PHE A 130 -6.67 -13.35 -11.54
C PHE A 130 -5.81 -12.14 -11.18
N ALA A 131 -4.48 -12.26 -11.32
CA ALA A 131 -3.55 -11.18 -11.08
C ALA A 131 -3.86 -9.99 -11.98
N LEU A 132 -4.05 -10.22 -13.29
CA LEU A 132 -4.40 -9.19 -14.25
C LEU A 132 -5.72 -8.50 -13.88
N TYR A 133 -6.77 -9.29 -13.64
CA TYR A 133 -8.10 -8.78 -13.30
C TYR A 133 -8.08 -7.92 -12.02
N LEU A 134 -7.46 -8.41 -10.94
CA LEU A 134 -7.38 -7.69 -9.68
C LEU A 134 -6.46 -6.48 -9.75
N ALA A 135 -5.35 -6.56 -10.49
CA ALA A 135 -4.47 -5.42 -10.72
C ALA A 135 -5.20 -4.32 -11.51
N THR A 136 -5.98 -4.67 -12.53
CA THR A 136 -6.83 -3.72 -13.25
C THR A 136 -7.84 -3.08 -12.29
N ASN A 137 -8.50 -3.85 -11.44
CA ASN A 137 -9.42 -3.29 -10.44
C ASN A 137 -8.72 -2.35 -9.45
N GLY A 138 -7.51 -2.68 -9.01
CA GLY A 138 -6.68 -1.80 -8.17
C GLY A 138 -6.35 -0.48 -8.84
N MET A 139 -5.91 -0.52 -10.11
CA MET A 139 -5.62 0.68 -10.90
C MET A 139 -6.87 1.52 -11.15
N MET A 140 -8.00 0.88 -11.46
CA MET A 140 -9.29 1.58 -11.63
C MET A 140 -9.75 2.23 -10.32
N ALA A 141 -9.55 1.58 -9.17
CA ALA A 141 -9.86 2.15 -7.87
C ALA A 141 -8.99 3.39 -7.57
N LEU A 142 -7.69 3.32 -7.89
CA LEU A 142 -6.77 4.44 -7.75
C LEU A 142 -7.17 5.62 -8.63
N MET A 143 -7.48 5.35 -9.90
CA MET A 143 -7.97 6.37 -10.84
C MET A 143 -9.26 7.03 -10.34
N ARG A 144 -10.23 6.25 -9.87
CA ARG A 144 -11.47 6.79 -9.28
C ARG A 144 -11.20 7.65 -8.05
N ALA A 145 -10.28 7.22 -7.18
CA ALA A 145 -9.91 7.99 -6.01
C ALA A 145 -9.31 9.35 -6.38
N PHE A 146 -8.43 9.40 -7.39
CA PHE A 146 -7.88 10.66 -7.88
C PHE A 146 -8.91 11.53 -8.58
N ASN A 147 -9.71 10.97 -9.50
CA ASN A 147 -10.74 11.71 -10.22
C ASN A 147 -11.72 12.38 -9.26
N ALA A 148 -12.08 11.67 -8.18
CA ALA A 148 -13.01 12.20 -7.20
C ALA A 148 -12.38 13.28 -6.28
N CYS A 149 -11.06 13.40 -6.20
CA CYS A 149 -10.37 14.54 -5.55
C CYS A 149 -10.26 15.75 -6.49
N TYR A 150 -10.01 15.52 -7.78
CA TYR A 150 -9.88 16.59 -8.77
C TYR A 150 -11.21 17.01 -9.41
N ARG A 151 -12.31 16.30 -9.11
CA ARG A 151 -13.64 16.50 -9.70
C ARG A 151 -13.63 16.45 -11.23
N THR A 152 -12.73 15.65 -11.81
CA THR A 152 -12.47 15.68 -13.25
C THR A 152 -13.37 14.75 -14.06
N VAL A 153 -13.98 13.72 -13.46
CA VAL A 153 -15.14 12.94 -13.95
C VAL A 153 -15.73 12.22 -12.74
#